data_AF-M1BS23-F1
#
_entry.id   AF-M1BS23-F1
#
_cell.length_a   1.000
_cell.length_b   1.000
_cell.length_c   1.000
_cell.angle_alpha   90.00
_cell.angle_beta   90.00
_cell.angle_gamma   90.00
#
_symmetry.space_group_name_H-M   'P 1'
#
loop_
_entity.id
_entity.type
_entity.pdbx_description
1 polymer ?
#
loop_
_entity_poly.entity_id
_entity_poly.type
_entity_poly.pdbx_seq_one_letter_code
_entity_poly.pdbx_strand_id
1 'polypeptide(L)'
;MTHDAKSCMDRPRILGAKWTGKHIAPDEKIEQFELDYDGKRDRWNGYDAASYAHIIERYEARDEARKKYLKDQQLKKLEEKNNKEDEERGDSEDEDFEDVLKVDEAKVDESKQMDFAKVEKRVRTTGGGSTGTVRNLRIREDTAKYLLNLDVNSAHYDPKTRSMREDPLPDMDPNEKFYAGDNQNRVSGQALEFKQLNIHAWEAFDKGHDVHMQAAPSQAELLYKNYKVNKEKLKSQTKEDIMEKYGNAASEEILPRELLLGQSEREVEYDCAGRIVKGQEMSIPRSKYEEDVFINNHTAVWGSWWKDHQWGYKCCKQTIRNSYCTGAAGIEAAEASADLMKANIARKESAEG
;
A
#
# COMPACT_ATOMS: atom_id res chain seq x y z
N MET A 1 63.33 -31.44 -44.41
CA MET A 1 64.58 -31.12 -43.70
C MET A 1 64.45 -29.74 -43.06
N THR A 2 64.00 -29.70 -41.81
CA THR A 2 63.63 -28.47 -41.09
C THR A 2 64.79 -27.78 -40.39
N HIS A 3 65.93 -28.46 -40.23
CA HIS A 3 67.10 -27.97 -39.53
C HIS A 3 68.41 -28.54 -40.09
N ASP A 4 69.53 -27.89 -39.76
CA ASP A 4 70.88 -28.36 -40.09
C ASP A 4 71.45 -29.33 -39.05
N ALA A 5 72.50 -30.06 -39.40
CA ALA A 5 73.15 -31.02 -38.50
C ALA A 5 73.67 -30.41 -37.17
N LYS A 6 73.98 -29.10 -37.15
CA LYS A 6 74.45 -28.40 -35.95
C LYS A 6 73.33 -28.02 -34.99
N SER A 7 72.12 -27.80 -35.51
CA SER A 7 70.91 -27.44 -34.75
C SER A 7 69.98 -28.64 -34.55
N CYS A 8 70.48 -29.85 -34.81
CA CYS A 8 69.74 -31.10 -34.64
C CYS A 8 69.51 -31.36 -33.15
N MET A 9 68.25 -31.60 -32.78
CA MET A 9 67.88 -31.96 -31.39
C MET A 9 68.21 -33.42 -31.05
N ASP A 10 68.40 -34.27 -32.08
CA ASP A 10 68.80 -35.65 -31.89
C ASP A 10 70.27 -35.77 -31.51
N ARG A 11 70.57 -36.83 -30.75
CA ARG A 11 71.94 -37.12 -30.30
C ARG A 11 72.87 -37.33 -31.51
N PRO A 12 74.03 -36.65 -31.59
CA PRO A 12 74.95 -36.79 -32.71
C PRO A 12 75.37 -38.25 -32.92
N ARG A 13 75.26 -38.72 -34.16
CA ARG A 13 75.58 -40.11 -34.54
C ARG A 13 77.00 -40.20 -35.10
N ILE A 14 77.72 -41.26 -34.76
CA ILE A 14 79.07 -41.55 -35.28
C ILE A 14 79.02 -41.74 -36.81
N LEU A 15 78.01 -42.47 -37.29
CA LEU A 15 77.69 -42.60 -38.71
C LEU A 15 76.35 -41.90 -38.96
N GLY A 16 76.37 -40.82 -39.75
CA GLY A 16 75.19 -40.01 -40.03
C GLY A 16 74.09 -40.76 -40.77
N ALA A 17 72.85 -40.31 -40.61
CA ALA A 17 71.68 -40.86 -41.32
C ALA A 17 71.82 -40.73 -42.85
N LYS A 18 72.60 -39.74 -43.34
CA LYS A 18 72.95 -39.57 -44.76
C LYS A 18 73.63 -40.80 -45.38
N TRP A 19 74.42 -41.54 -44.60
CA TRP A 19 75.20 -42.69 -45.07
C TRP A 19 74.54 -44.03 -44.76
N THR A 20 73.73 -44.09 -43.72
CA THR A 20 73.12 -45.33 -43.22
C THR A 20 71.66 -45.51 -43.64
N GLY A 21 70.95 -44.43 -43.96
CA GLY A 21 69.53 -44.45 -44.37
C GLY A 21 68.56 -44.95 -43.28
N LYS A 22 69.02 -45.18 -42.06
CA LYS A 22 68.25 -45.75 -40.95
C LYS A 22 67.84 -44.67 -39.95
N HIS A 23 66.65 -44.82 -39.37
CA HIS A 23 66.06 -43.92 -38.37
C HIS A 23 66.02 -42.45 -38.84
N ILE A 24 65.22 -42.20 -39.87
CA ILE A 24 64.91 -40.85 -40.39
C ILE A 24 63.82 -40.26 -39.50
N ALA A 25 64.08 -39.09 -38.91
CA ALA A 25 63.11 -38.38 -38.09
C ALA A 25 62.01 -37.75 -38.99
N PRO A 26 60.77 -37.63 -38.51
CA PRO A 26 59.74 -36.87 -39.22
C PRO A 26 60.12 -35.38 -39.29
N ASP A 27 59.68 -34.69 -40.35
CA ASP A 27 59.88 -33.24 -40.50
C ASP A 27 59.02 -32.47 -39.46
N GLU A 28 59.61 -31.44 -38.86
CA GLU A 28 58.96 -30.57 -37.86
C GLU A 28 58.01 -29.54 -38.50
N LYS A 29 57.00 -29.08 -37.76
CA LYS A 29 56.12 -28.00 -38.20
C LYS A 29 56.67 -26.65 -37.73
N ILE A 30 57.00 -25.76 -38.66
CA ILE A 30 57.47 -24.39 -38.35
C ILE A 30 56.28 -23.45 -38.48
N GLU A 31 55.87 -22.84 -37.36
CA GLU A 31 54.79 -21.85 -37.33
C GLU A 31 55.34 -20.49 -36.88
N GLN A 32 54.86 -19.42 -37.53
CA GLN A 32 55.18 -18.05 -37.17
C GLN A 32 53.90 -17.37 -36.69
N PHE A 33 53.96 -16.80 -35.49
CA PHE A 33 52.83 -16.10 -34.88
C PHE A 33 53.23 -14.66 -34.54
N GLU A 34 52.36 -13.72 -34.91
CA GLU A 34 52.44 -12.33 -34.46
C GLU A 34 51.57 -12.19 -33.22
N LEU A 35 52.21 -12.09 -32.06
CA LEU A 35 51.55 -11.94 -30.76
C LEU A 35 51.94 -10.62 -30.10
N ASP A 36 51.00 -10.07 -29.33
CA ASP A 36 51.19 -8.90 -28.48
C ASP A 36 52.20 -9.18 -27.33
N TYR A 37 52.54 -8.16 -26.55
CA TYR A 37 53.48 -8.29 -25.43
C TYR A 37 53.04 -9.34 -24.40
N ASP A 38 51.76 -9.30 -24.02
CA ASP A 38 51.14 -10.25 -23.10
C ASP A 38 51.00 -11.62 -23.76
N GLY A 39 50.60 -11.67 -25.03
CA GLY A 39 50.53 -12.91 -25.80
C GLY A 39 51.86 -13.65 -25.87
N LYS A 40 53.00 -12.97 -26.02
CA LYS A 40 54.34 -13.61 -26.01
C LYS A 40 54.76 -14.13 -24.64
N ARG A 41 54.21 -13.57 -23.56
CA ARG A 41 54.56 -13.88 -22.17
C ARG A 41 53.50 -14.68 -21.45
N ASP A 42 52.41 -15.00 -22.12
CA ASP A 42 51.36 -15.80 -21.53
C ASP A 42 51.92 -17.18 -21.20
N ARG A 43 51.90 -17.48 -19.90
CA ARG A 43 52.35 -18.75 -19.35
C ARG A 43 51.49 -19.92 -19.86
N TRP A 44 50.26 -19.64 -20.25
CA TRP A 44 49.30 -20.62 -20.75
C TRP A 44 49.32 -20.78 -22.27
N ASN A 45 50.32 -20.21 -22.95
CA ASN A 45 50.55 -20.50 -24.36
C ASN A 45 50.75 -22.00 -24.60
N GLY A 46 49.93 -22.56 -25.50
CA GLY A 46 49.94 -24.01 -25.79
C GLY A 46 49.27 -24.88 -24.73
N TYR A 47 48.50 -24.28 -23.80
CA TYR A 47 47.72 -25.04 -22.83
C TYR A 47 46.57 -25.79 -23.50
N ASP A 48 46.54 -27.11 -23.34
CA ASP A 48 45.43 -27.96 -23.76
C ASP A 48 44.32 -27.95 -22.71
N ALA A 49 43.13 -27.48 -23.10
CA ALA A 49 41.97 -27.42 -22.21
C ALA A 49 41.55 -28.80 -21.69
N ALA A 50 41.79 -29.88 -22.45
CA ALA A 50 41.48 -31.24 -22.00
C ALA A 50 42.34 -31.67 -20.79
N SER A 51 43.55 -31.14 -20.65
CA SER A 51 44.42 -31.44 -19.50
C SER A 51 43.85 -30.96 -18.15
N TYR A 52 42.89 -30.03 -18.17
CA TYR A 52 42.18 -29.59 -16.97
C TYR A 52 41.35 -30.70 -16.33
N ALA A 53 40.96 -31.73 -17.09
CA ALA A 53 40.24 -32.90 -16.58
C ALA A 53 40.99 -33.58 -15.42
N HIS A 54 42.32 -33.68 -15.48
CA HIS A 54 43.12 -34.24 -14.39
C HIS A 54 43.06 -33.44 -13.07
N ILE A 55 42.78 -32.14 -13.17
CA ILE A 55 42.58 -31.30 -11.99
C ILE A 55 41.21 -31.63 -11.38
N ILE A 56 40.17 -31.74 -12.22
CA ILE A 56 38.82 -32.13 -11.78
C ILE A 56 38.86 -33.49 -11.07
N GLU A 57 39.47 -34.50 -11.69
CA GLU A 57 39.62 -35.86 -11.12
C GLU A 57 40.29 -35.83 -9.73
N ARG A 58 41.30 -34.97 -9.56
CA ARG A 58 41.99 -34.81 -8.27
C ARG A 58 41.08 -34.19 -7.20
N TYR A 59 40.24 -33.21 -7.57
CA TYR A 59 39.29 -32.60 -6.64
C TYR A 59 38.17 -33.57 -6.28
N GLU A 60 37.65 -34.33 -7.26
CA GLU A 60 36.66 -35.38 -7.04
C GLU A 60 37.17 -36.44 -6.07
N ALA A 61 38.39 -36.96 -6.27
CA ALA A 61 39.00 -37.93 -5.36
C ALA A 61 39.16 -37.38 -3.93
N ARG A 62 39.47 -36.08 -3.79
CA ARG A 62 39.55 -35.42 -2.48
C ARG A 62 38.18 -35.30 -1.82
N ASP A 63 37.15 -34.91 -2.56
CA ASP A 63 35.79 -34.77 -2.03
C ASP A 63 35.19 -36.13 -1.66
N GLU A 64 35.49 -37.19 -2.42
CA GLU A 64 35.15 -38.57 -2.05
C GLU A 64 35.83 -39.00 -0.76
N ALA A 65 37.12 -38.71 -0.59
CA ALA A 65 37.84 -39.00 0.65
C ALA A 65 37.24 -38.24 1.84
N ARG A 66 36.87 -36.96 1.66
CA ARG A 66 36.17 -36.15 2.68
C ARG A 66 34.82 -36.77 3.03
N LYS A 67 34.03 -37.18 2.03
CA LYS A 67 32.72 -37.81 2.23
C LYS A 67 32.83 -39.15 2.97
N LYS A 68 33.82 -39.98 2.63
CA LYS A 68 34.10 -41.24 3.34
C LYS A 68 34.47 -40.97 4.81
N TYR A 69 35.39 -40.04 5.04
CA TYR A 69 35.80 -39.65 6.39
C TYR A 69 34.61 -39.16 7.26
N LEU A 70 33.72 -38.36 6.70
CA LEU A 70 32.51 -37.87 7.39
C LEU A 70 31.54 -39.01 7.73
N LYS A 71 31.35 -39.98 6.81
CA LYS A 71 30.55 -41.18 7.07
C LYS A 71 31.15 -42.04 8.17
N ASP A 72 32.46 -42.26 8.14
CA ASP A 72 33.15 -43.03 9.17
C ASP A 72 33.04 -42.35 10.55
N GLN A 73 33.09 -41.02 10.61
CA GLN A 73 32.82 -40.29 11.86
C GLN A 73 31.38 -40.45 12.34
N GLN A 74 30.39 -40.43 11.43
CA GLN A 74 28.99 -40.66 11.79
C GLN A 74 28.77 -42.08 12.33
N LEU A 75 29.35 -43.09 11.67
CA LEU A 75 29.29 -44.48 12.13
C LEU A 75 29.93 -44.65 13.50
N LYS A 76 31.11 -44.08 13.74
CA LYS A 76 31.75 -44.10 15.08
C LYS A 76 30.87 -43.45 16.15
N LYS A 77 30.23 -42.32 15.85
CA LYS A 77 29.28 -41.68 16.79
C LYS A 77 28.05 -42.53 17.07
N LEU A 78 27.54 -43.25 16.07
CA LEU A 78 26.43 -44.20 16.25
C LEU A 78 26.87 -45.42 17.06
N GLU A 79 28.06 -45.95 16.82
CA GLU A 79 28.63 -47.05 17.62
C GLU A 79 28.88 -46.62 19.08
N GLU A 80 29.37 -45.40 19.31
CA GLU A 80 29.51 -44.82 20.65
C GLU A 80 28.17 -44.58 21.35
N LYS A 81 27.11 -44.25 20.60
CA LYS A 81 25.74 -44.13 21.14
C LYS A 81 25.14 -45.50 21.48
N ASN A 82 25.23 -46.47 20.56
CA ASN A 82 24.74 -47.83 20.80
C ASN A 82 25.45 -48.49 21.99
N ASN A 83 26.78 -48.31 22.12
CA ASN A 83 27.52 -48.82 23.29
C ASN A 83 27.15 -48.12 24.61
N LYS A 84 26.60 -46.89 24.57
CA LYS A 84 26.09 -46.20 25.76
C LYS A 84 24.65 -46.58 26.12
N GLU A 85 23.82 -46.90 25.12
CA GLU A 85 22.45 -47.39 25.32
C GLU A 85 22.41 -48.78 25.97
N ASP A 86 23.47 -49.59 25.85
CA ASP A 86 23.60 -50.87 26.56
C ASP A 86 23.96 -50.73 28.07
N GLU A 87 24.41 -49.55 28.54
CA GLU A 87 24.73 -49.31 29.97
C GLU A 87 23.69 -48.46 30.73
N GLU A 88 22.84 -47.67 30.08
CA GLU A 88 21.73 -46.95 30.74
C GLU A 88 20.45 -46.96 29.90
N ARG A 89 19.48 -47.80 30.31
CA ARG A 89 18.09 -47.72 29.87
C ARG A 89 17.44 -46.48 30.50
N GLY A 90 17.51 -45.34 29.83
CA GLY A 90 16.86 -44.11 30.27
C GLY A 90 16.96 -42.97 29.26
N ASP A 91 15.97 -42.90 28.36
CA ASP A 91 15.37 -41.68 27.79
C ASP A 91 16.29 -40.47 27.55
N SER A 92 16.67 -40.23 26.29
CA SER A 92 17.11 -38.91 25.86
C SER A 92 16.58 -38.61 24.46
N GLU A 93 15.68 -37.64 24.43
CA GLU A 93 14.94 -37.12 23.28
C GLU A 93 15.85 -36.84 22.08
N ASP A 94 15.38 -37.31 20.92
CA ASP A 94 15.91 -37.06 19.59
C ASP A 94 15.74 -35.57 19.20
N GLU A 95 16.58 -34.70 19.72
CA GLU A 95 16.75 -33.34 19.19
C GLU A 95 18.11 -33.20 18.49
N ASP A 96 18.01 -32.92 17.19
CA ASP A 96 18.99 -32.28 16.32
C ASP A 96 20.28 -33.03 15.96
N PHE A 97 20.12 -34.05 15.11
CA PHE A 97 21.14 -34.39 14.12
C PHE A 97 20.91 -33.63 12.79
N GLU A 98 20.62 -32.33 12.87
CA GLU A 98 20.72 -31.46 11.69
C GLU A 98 22.19 -31.23 11.31
N ASP A 99 22.61 -31.98 10.29
CA ASP A 99 23.44 -31.50 9.19
C ASP A 99 24.71 -30.68 9.56
N VAL A 100 25.66 -31.32 10.25
CA VAL A 100 27.07 -30.86 10.38
C VAL A 100 27.78 -30.72 9.01
N LEU A 101 27.12 -31.05 7.89
CA LEU A 101 27.64 -30.82 6.54
C LEU A 101 27.35 -29.40 6.00
N LYS A 102 26.53 -28.60 6.70
CA LYS A 102 26.25 -27.19 6.36
C LYS A 102 26.79 -26.20 7.38
N VAL A 103 27.97 -26.47 7.95
CA VAL A 103 28.76 -25.37 8.53
C VAL A 103 29.38 -24.59 7.38
N ASP A 104 28.56 -23.74 6.75
CA ASP A 104 29.08 -22.58 6.07
C ASP A 104 29.88 -21.81 7.13
N GLU A 105 31.20 -21.67 6.96
CA GLU A 105 32.06 -20.83 7.82
C GLU A 105 31.57 -19.37 7.94
N ALA A 106 30.55 -18.98 7.15
CA ALA A 106 29.88 -17.68 7.20
C ALA A 106 28.67 -17.59 8.16
N LYS A 107 28.10 -18.71 8.64
CA LYS A 107 27.01 -18.69 9.63
C LYS A 107 27.61 -18.73 11.03
N VAL A 108 28.10 -17.57 11.47
CA VAL A 108 28.29 -17.31 12.90
C VAL A 108 26.90 -17.34 13.53
N ASP A 109 26.63 -18.41 14.26
CA ASP A 109 25.44 -18.64 15.08
C ASP A 109 25.06 -17.38 15.88
N GLU A 110 24.06 -16.64 15.40
CA GLU A 110 23.62 -15.35 15.96
C GLU A 110 22.93 -15.49 17.32
N SER A 111 22.59 -16.72 17.73
CA SER A 111 22.03 -17.02 19.05
C SER A 111 22.99 -16.63 20.19
N LYS A 112 24.30 -16.61 19.93
CA LYS A 112 25.35 -16.21 20.91
C LYS A 112 25.60 -14.70 20.96
N GLN A 113 24.87 -13.90 20.16
CA GLN A 113 25.04 -12.46 20.04
C GLN A 113 23.80 -11.68 20.54
N MET A 114 23.00 -12.27 21.43
CA MET A 114 21.84 -11.60 22.07
C MET A 114 22.18 -10.96 23.43
N ASP A 115 23.46 -10.83 23.79
CA ASP A 115 23.89 -10.06 24.96
C ASP A 115 24.04 -8.57 24.63
N PHE A 116 22.93 -7.90 24.35
CA PHE A 116 22.88 -6.46 24.03
C PHE A 116 23.13 -5.54 25.26
N ALA A 117 23.28 -6.10 26.45
CA ALA A 117 23.31 -5.36 27.71
C ALA A 117 24.72 -4.91 28.17
N LYS A 118 25.81 -5.36 27.53
CA LYS A 118 27.18 -5.01 27.95
C LYS A 118 28.01 -4.44 26.80
N VAL A 119 27.85 -3.15 26.55
CA VAL A 119 28.78 -2.38 25.70
C VAL A 119 30.06 -2.11 26.47
N GLU A 120 30.94 -3.11 26.56
CA GLU A 120 32.33 -2.84 26.91
C GLU A 120 32.99 -2.15 25.72
N LYS A 121 33.40 -0.88 25.91
CA LYS A 121 34.25 -0.15 24.96
C LYS A 121 35.54 -0.95 24.77
N ARG A 122 35.60 -1.76 23.72
CA ARG A 122 36.81 -2.47 23.30
C ARG A 122 37.82 -1.41 22.82
N VAL A 123 38.71 -1.02 23.73
CA VAL A 123 39.80 -0.07 23.46
C VAL A 123 40.71 -0.67 22.38
N ARG A 124 41.03 0.15 21.37
CA ARG A 124 42.03 -0.18 20.34
C ARG A 124 43.38 -0.39 21.02
N THR A 125 43.82 -1.64 21.15
CA THR A 125 45.22 -1.93 21.43
C THR A 125 46.04 -1.79 20.14
N THR A 126 47.31 -1.42 20.28
CA THR A 126 48.31 -1.18 19.22
C THR A 126 48.70 -2.42 18.39
N GLY A 127 47.97 -3.52 18.53
CA GLY A 127 48.27 -4.82 17.92
C GLY A 127 47.22 -5.31 16.92
N GLY A 128 46.47 -4.43 16.25
CA GLY A 128 45.74 -4.76 15.01
C GLY A 128 44.69 -5.89 15.08
N GLY A 129 44.26 -6.30 16.28
CA GLY A 129 43.28 -7.37 16.46
C GLY A 129 41.87 -6.82 16.60
N SER A 130 41.25 -6.37 15.50
CA SER A 130 39.79 -6.23 15.45
C SER A 130 39.17 -7.63 15.37
N THR A 131 39.02 -8.30 16.50
CA THR A 131 38.21 -9.54 16.63
C THR A 131 36.71 -9.22 16.67
N GLY A 132 36.28 -8.32 15.80
CA GLY A 132 34.92 -8.24 15.31
C GLY A 132 35.05 -8.60 13.84
N THR A 133 34.44 -9.72 13.44
CA THR A 133 34.34 -10.10 12.03
C THR A 133 33.94 -8.85 11.24
N VAL A 134 34.78 -8.44 10.28
CA VAL A 134 34.41 -7.40 9.33
C VAL A 134 33.34 -8.02 8.45
N ARG A 135 32.11 -8.10 8.96
CA ARG A 135 30.96 -8.52 8.17
C ARG A 135 30.88 -7.53 7.03
N ASN A 136 30.75 -8.04 5.80
CA ASN A 136 30.51 -7.18 4.66
C ASN A 136 29.27 -6.34 4.98
N LEU A 137 29.41 -5.00 4.94
CA LEU A 137 28.30 -4.08 5.26
C LEU A 137 27.16 -4.18 4.25
N ARG A 138 27.42 -4.77 3.08
CA ARG A 138 26.40 -5.01 2.07
C ARG A 138 25.50 -6.15 2.52
N ILE A 139 24.23 -5.82 2.71
CA ILE A 139 23.12 -6.76 2.89
C ILE A 139 23.01 -7.62 1.62
N ARG A 140 22.98 -8.94 1.78
CA ARG A 140 23.04 -9.90 0.65
C ARG A 140 21.64 -10.15 0.06
N GLU A 141 20.61 -9.97 0.88
CA GLU A 141 19.19 -10.09 0.56
C GLU A 141 18.76 -8.97 -0.41
N ASP A 142 19.35 -7.79 -0.28
CA ASP A 142 19.06 -6.63 -1.13
C ASP A 142 19.85 -6.69 -2.44
N THR A 143 19.14 -6.99 -3.52
CA THR A 143 19.69 -6.95 -4.88
C THR A 143 19.97 -5.51 -5.30
N ALA A 144 21.10 -5.28 -5.98
CA ALA A 144 21.39 -3.95 -6.51
C ALA A 144 20.49 -3.66 -7.71
N LYS A 145 20.08 -2.40 -7.89
CA LYS A 145 19.15 -1.99 -8.95
C LYS A 145 19.57 -2.47 -10.36
N TYR A 146 20.84 -2.33 -10.72
CA TYR A 146 21.38 -2.75 -12.03
C TYR A 146 21.51 -4.27 -12.23
N LEU A 147 21.25 -5.06 -11.19
CA LEU A 147 21.20 -6.53 -11.28
C LEU A 147 19.76 -7.06 -11.38
N LEU A 148 18.75 -6.18 -11.29
CA LEU A 148 17.35 -6.56 -11.45
C LEU A 148 17.07 -7.05 -12.88
N ASN A 149 17.69 -6.40 -13.87
CA ASN A 149 17.66 -6.83 -15.26
C ASN A 149 19.09 -6.71 -15.84
N LEU A 150 19.61 -7.81 -16.38
CA LEU A 150 20.97 -7.89 -16.96
C LEU A 150 20.99 -7.53 -18.45
N ASP A 151 19.83 -7.32 -19.07
CA ASP A 151 19.74 -6.88 -20.45
C ASP A 151 20.34 -5.48 -20.59
N VAL A 152 21.22 -5.31 -21.58
CA VAL A 152 21.95 -4.06 -21.83
C VAL A 152 21.01 -2.89 -22.14
N ASN A 153 19.84 -3.18 -22.74
CA ASN A 153 18.84 -2.20 -23.15
C ASN A 153 17.71 -2.03 -22.12
N SER A 154 17.90 -2.50 -20.88
CA SER A 154 16.97 -2.28 -19.78
C SER A 154 17.04 -0.82 -19.26
N ALA A 155 16.50 -0.58 -18.07
CA ALA A 155 16.53 0.75 -17.45
C ALA A 155 17.96 1.22 -17.14
N HIS A 156 18.29 2.44 -17.55
CA HIS A 156 19.59 3.03 -17.28
C HIS A 156 19.81 3.29 -15.78
N TYR A 157 20.87 2.70 -15.23
CA TYR A 157 21.38 2.96 -13.89
C TYR A 157 22.53 3.97 -13.93
N ASP A 158 22.41 5.10 -13.23
CA ASP A 158 23.52 6.05 -13.05
C ASP A 158 24.36 5.63 -11.82
N PRO A 159 25.60 5.11 -12.00
CA PRO A 159 26.43 4.66 -10.89
C PRO A 159 26.93 5.78 -9.98
N LYS A 160 26.92 7.03 -10.46
CA LYS A 160 27.38 8.18 -9.68
C LYS A 160 26.37 8.54 -8.59
N THR A 161 25.11 8.71 -9.01
CA THR A 161 24.01 9.06 -8.10
C THR A 161 23.33 7.84 -7.50
N ARG A 162 23.63 6.65 -8.01
CA ARG A 162 23.01 5.36 -7.64
C ARG A 162 21.49 5.36 -7.87
N SER A 163 21.05 6.09 -8.89
CA SER A 163 19.64 6.22 -9.25
C SER A 163 19.31 5.39 -10.49
N MET A 164 18.10 4.83 -10.51
CA MET A 164 17.52 4.15 -11.67
C MET A 164 16.15 4.77 -11.90
N ARG A 165 15.96 5.43 -13.05
CA ARG A 165 14.80 6.30 -13.25
C ARG A 165 13.56 5.51 -13.64
N GLU A 166 13.72 4.70 -14.69
CA GLU A 166 12.67 3.86 -15.25
C GLU A 166 12.61 2.50 -14.54
N ASP A 167 11.50 1.79 -14.76
CA ASP A 167 11.31 0.42 -14.30
C ASP A 167 12.19 -0.55 -15.11
N PRO A 168 13.09 -1.33 -14.48
CA PRO A 168 13.90 -2.34 -15.17
C PRO A 168 13.08 -3.52 -15.71
N LEU A 169 11.87 -3.76 -15.21
CA LEU A 169 11.00 -4.89 -15.56
C LEU A 169 9.57 -4.41 -15.87
N PRO A 170 9.35 -3.67 -16.98
CA PRO A 170 8.05 -3.07 -17.27
C PRO A 170 6.92 -4.10 -17.44
N ASP A 171 7.21 -5.26 -18.04
CA ASP A 171 6.20 -6.26 -18.43
C ASP A 171 5.70 -7.16 -17.28
N MET A 172 6.37 -7.15 -16.13
CA MET A 172 5.97 -7.94 -14.95
C MET A 172 4.71 -7.35 -14.28
N ASP A 173 4.00 -8.16 -13.48
CA ASP A 173 2.86 -7.68 -12.67
C ASP A 173 3.34 -6.69 -11.59
N PRO A 174 2.76 -5.49 -11.47
CA PRO A 174 3.09 -4.52 -10.43
C PRO A 174 3.10 -5.04 -8.98
N ASN A 175 2.30 -6.05 -8.63
CA ASN A 175 2.25 -6.59 -7.26
C ASN A 175 3.44 -7.50 -6.91
N GLU A 176 4.04 -8.13 -7.92
CA GLU A 176 5.21 -9.01 -7.75
C GLU A 176 6.53 -8.24 -7.87
N LYS A 177 6.48 -7.02 -8.40
CA LYS A 177 7.66 -6.16 -8.54
C LYS A 177 8.14 -5.65 -7.19
N PHE A 178 9.38 -6.00 -6.85
CA PHE A 178 10.09 -5.39 -5.72
C PHE A 178 10.44 -3.92 -5.97
N TYR A 179 10.71 -3.55 -7.22
CA TYR A 179 11.15 -2.21 -7.60
C TYR A 179 10.57 -1.79 -8.95
N ALA A 180 9.89 -0.65 -8.99
CA ALA A 180 9.20 -0.11 -10.17
C ALA A 180 9.84 1.20 -10.70
N GLY A 181 11.12 1.44 -10.36
CA GLY A 181 11.83 2.67 -10.74
C GLY A 181 11.71 3.82 -9.73
N ASP A 182 12.71 4.71 -9.71
CA ASP A 182 12.73 5.86 -8.80
C ASP A 182 11.65 6.90 -9.19
N ASN A 183 11.23 6.98 -10.46
CA ASN A 183 10.19 7.93 -10.90
C ASN A 183 8.84 7.66 -10.24
N GLN A 184 8.45 6.38 -10.13
CA GLN A 184 7.22 5.94 -9.44
C GLN A 184 7.21 6.45 -8.00
N ASN A 185 8.31 6.24 -7.28
CA ASN A 185 8.46 6.62 -5.86
C ASN A 185 8.54 8.14 -5.65
N ARG A 186 9.06 8.89 -6.63
CA ARG A 186 9.15 10.36 -6.55
C ARG A 186 7.80 11.06 -6.70
N VAL A 187 6.86 10.42 -7.40
CA VAL A 187 5.55 11.00 -7.69
C VAL A 187 4.49 10.49 -6.72
N SER A 188 4.71 9.40 -6.00
CA SER A 188 3.71 8.79 -5.11
C SER A 188 3.63 9.41 -3.70
N GLY A 189 2.58 9.03 -2.96
CA GLY A 189 2.37 9.40 -1.56
C GLY A 189 2.06 10.88 -1.33
N GLN A 190 2.60 11.43 -0.24
CA GLN A 190 2.36 12.81 0.19
C GLN A 190 2.86 13.86 -0.82
N ALA A 191 3.74 13.49 -1.75
CA ALA A 191 4.20 14.39 -2.81
C ALA A 191 3.04 14.83 -3.72
N LEU A 192 2.05 13.98 -3.98
CA LEU A 192 0.85 14.36 -4.74
C LEU A 192 -0.02 15.34 -3.96
N GLU A 193 -0.25 15.04 -2.68
CA GLU A 193 -1.09 15.88 -1.82
C GLU A 193 -0.47 17.28 -1.65
N PHE A 194 0.85 17.33 -1.46
CA PHE A 194 1.61 18.57 -1.41
C PHE A 194 1.53 19.34 -2.72
N LYS A 195 1.66 18.66 -3.88
CA LYS A 195 1.48 19.30 -5.20
C LYS A 195 0.08 19.90 -5.34
N GLN A 196 -0.96 19.17 -4.96
CA GLN A 196 -2.34 19.65 -5.02
C GLN A 196 -2.57 20.86 -4.10
N LEU A 197 -2.02 20.82 -2.88
CA LEU A 197 -2.06 21.94 -1.94
C LEU A 197 -1.35 23.16 -2.50
N ASN A 198 -0.20 22.98 -3.15
CA ASN A 198 0.55 24.06 -3.78
C ASN A 198 -0.22 24.68 -4.96
N ILE A 199 -0.86 23.86 -5.79
CA ILE A 199 -1.76 24.33 -6.86
C ILE A 199 -2.92 25.15 -6.27
N HIS A 200 -3.57 24.66 -5.21
CA HIS A 200 -4.63 25.39 -4.53
C HIS A 200 -4.14 26.73 -3.94
N ALA A 201 -2.93 26.78 -3.39
CA ALA A 201 -2.34 28.02 -2.89
C ALA A 201 -2.12 29.04 -4.02
N TRP A 202 -1.62 28.61 -5.18
CA TRP A 202 -1.49 29.48 -6.35
C TRP A 202 -2.85 29.98 -6.87
N GLU A 203 -3.85 29.11 -6.98
CA GLU A 203 -5.20 29.52 -7.38
C GLU A 203 -5.84 30.50 -6.38
N ALA A 204 -5.59 30.34 -5.09
CA ALA A 204 -6.08 31.25 -4.06
C ALA A 204 -5.38 32.61 -4.15
N PHE A 205 -4.08 32.61 -4.42
CA PHE A 205 -3.28 33.81 -4.63
C PHE A 205 -3.76 34.59 -5.85
N ASP A 206 -4.02 33.92 -6.98
CA ASP A 206 -4.57 34.55 -8.19
C ASP A 206 -5.96 35.15 -7.96
N LYS A 207 -6.75 34.59 -7.03
CA LYS A 207 -8.04 35.13 -6.59
C LYS A 207 -7.91 36.30 -5.61
N GLY A 208 -6.69 36.63 -5.17
CA GLY A 208 -6.41 37.73 -4.25
C GLY A 208 -6.35 37.35 -2.77
N HIS A 209 -6.35 36.06 -2.42
CA HIS A 209 -6.11 35.61 -1.05
C HIS A 209 -4.62 35.45 -0.79
N ASP A 210 -4.11 36.07 0.27
CA ASP A 210 -2.69 35.93 0.66
C ASP A 210 -2.44 34.59 1.37
N VAL A 211 -2.19 33.56 0.58
CA VAL A 211 -1.91 32.19 1.05
C VAL A 211 -0.61 31.71 0.42
N HIS A 212 0.40 31.47 1.25
CA HIS A 212 1.70 30.98 0.78
C HIS A 212 2.11 29.73 1.54
N MET A 213 2.33 28.63 0.82
CA MET A 213 2.60 27.32 1.40
C MET A 213 3.88 27.30 2.27
N GLN A 214 4.96 27.96 1.85
CA GLN A 214 6.21 27.98 2.62
C GLN A 214 6.21 29.01 3.76
N ALA A 215 5.38 30.06 3.69
CA ALA A 215 5.38 31.13 4.69
C ALA A 215 4.40 30.81 5.82
N ALA A 216 3.22 30.30 5.48
CA ALA A 216 2.16 29.92 6.42
C ALA A 216 1.58 28.53 6.06
N PRO A 217 2.36 27.44 6.23
CA PRO A 217 1.95 26.09 5.81
C PRO A 217 0.69 25.59 6.53
N SER A 218 0.55 25.87 7.82
CA SER A 218 -0.61 25.45 8.62
C SER A 218 -1.90 26.15 8.17
N GLN A 219 -1.80 27.44 7.84
CA GLN A 219 -2.92 28.21 7.30
C GLN A 219 -3.33 27.66 5.93
N ALA A 220 -2.37 27.41 5.04
CA ALA A 220 -2.63 26.85 3.72
C ALA A 220 -3.29 25.45 3.81
N GLU A 221 -2.82 24.61 4.73
CA GLU A 221 -3.40 23.28 4.96
C GLU A 221 -4.83 23.34 5.52
N LEU A 222 -5.09 24.23 6.49
CA LEU A 222 -6.42 24.43 7.05
C LEU A 222 -7.42 24.95 6.00
N LEU A 223 -6.99 25.92 5.19
CA LEU A 223 -7.79 26.42 4.07
C LEU A 223 -8.07 25.32 3.03
N TYR A 224 -7.08 24.47 2.74
CA TYR A 224 -7.24 23.36 1.80
C TYR A 224 -8.19 22.27 2.35
N LYS A 225 -8.15 21.98 3.65
CA LYS A 225 -9.12 21.08 4.32
C LYS A 225 -10.54 21.64 4.21
N ASN A 226 -10.72 22.92 4.52
CA ASN A 226 -12.02 23.59 4.37
C ASN A 226 -12.50 23.56 2.92
N TYR A 227 -11.60 23.79 1.96
CA TYR A 227 -11.88 23.67 0.53
C TYR A 227 -12.34 22.25 0.15
N LYS A 228 -11.68 21.19 0.63
CA LYS A 228 -12.12 19.80 0.38
C LYS A 228 -13.55 19.55 0.89
N VAL A 229 -13.85 19.97 2.12
CA VAL A 229 -15.20 19.83 2.70
C VAL A 229 -16.23 20.58 1.87
N ASN A 230 -15.93 21.82 1.49
CA ASN A 230 -16.84 22.63 0.68
C ASN A 230 -17.01 22.06 -0.74
N LYS A 231 -15.96 21.50 -1.33
CA LYS A 231 -15.99 20.86 -2.65
C LYS A 231 -16.88 19.63 -2.65
N GLU A 232 -16.83 18.79 -1.62
CA GLU A 232 -17.73 17.63 -1.51
C GLU A 232 -19.19 18.05 -1.33
N LYS A 233 -19.46 19.09 -0.53
CA LYS A 233 -20.82 19.67 -0.43
C LYS A 233 -21.32 20.24 -1.76
N LEU A 234 -20.45 20.91 -2.52
CA LEU A 234 -20.79 21.44 -3.84
C LEU A 234 -21.06 20.30 -4.83
N LYS A 235 -20.29 19.21 -4.77
CA LYS A 235 -20.57 18.01 -5.58
C LYS A 235 -21.92 17.38 -5.24
N SER A 236 -22.29 17.27 -3.96
CA SER A 236 -23.60 16.73 -3.59
C SER A 236 -24.74 17.65 -4.06
N GLN A 237 -24.61 18.96 -3.87
CA GLN A 237 -25.58 19.94 -4.37
C GLN A 237 -25.71 19.89 -5.88
N THR A 238 -24.60 19.88 -6.64
CA THR A 238 -24.66 19.74 -8.10
C THR A 238 -25.29 18.42 -8.54
N LYS A 239 -25.07 17.32 -7.81
CA LYS A 239 -25.73 16.04 -8.07
C LYS A 239 -27.25 16.14 -7.82
N GLU A 240 -27.67 16.78 -6.74
CA GLU A 240 -29.08 17.04 -6.42
C GLU A 240 -29.72 17.94 -7.48
N ASP A 241 -29.09 19.07 -7.83
CA ASP A 241 -29.55 19.99 -8.87
C ASP A 241 -29.71 19.29 -10.24
N ILE A 242 -28.77 18.40 -10.59
CA ILE A 242 -28.86 17.60 -11.82
C ILE A 242 -30.01 16.60 -11.72
N MET A 243 -30.18 15.96 -10.56
CA MET A 243 -31.26 15.01 -10.33
C MET A 243 -32.64 15.68 -10.36
N GLU A 244 -32.78 16.89 -9.85
CA GLU A 244 -34.03 17.66 -9.93
C GLU A 244 -34.34 18.11 -11.36
N LYS A 245 -33.33 18.56 -12.11
CA LYS A 245 -33.52 19.07 -13.48
C LYS A 245 -33.79 17.97 -14.50
N TYR A 246 -33.13 16.82 -14.36
CA TYR A 246 -33.18 15.75 -15.36
C TYR A 246 -33.90 14.49 -14.87
N GLY A 247 -34.30 14.43 -13.60
CA GLY A 247 -34.89 13.26 -12.98
C GLY A 247 -33.88 12.13 -12.77
N ASN A 248 -34.24 11.15 -11.95
CA ASN A 248 -33.46 9.94 -11.78
C ASN A 248 -34.03 8.82 -12.67
N ALA A 249 -33.34 8.46 -13.75
CA ALA A 249 -33.82 7.38 -14.64
C ALA A 249 -33.88 6.00 -13.96
N ALA A 250 -33.19 5.84 -12.81
CA ALA A 250 -33.20 4.62 -12.02
C ALA A 250 -34.22 4.61 -10.88
N SER A 251 -34.91 5.74 -10.60
CA SER A 251 -36.06 5.67 -9.69
C SER A 251 -37.24 5.07 -10.43
N GLU A 252 -37.71 3.91 -9.97
CA GLU A 252 -39.00 3.31 -10.37
C GLU A 252 -40.17 4.14 -9.82
N GLU A 253 -40.16 5.46 -10.03
CA GLU A 253 -41.36 6.25 -9.84
C GLU A 253 -42.34 5.82 -10.91
N ILE A 254 -43.33 5.03 -10.49
CA ILE A 254 -44.46 4.62 -11.32
C ILE A 254 -45.16 5.91 -11.72
N LEU A 255 -44.90 6.39 -12.93
CA LEU A 255 -45.59 7.52 -13.52
C LEU A 255 -47.10 7.32 -13.30
N PRO A 256 -47.84 8.37 -12.91
CA PRO A 256 -49.27 8.25 -12.67
C PRO A 256 -49.93 7.61 -13.90
N ARG A 257 -50.81 6.63 -13.66
CA ARG A 257 -51.38 5.75 -14.69
C ARG A 257 -52.02 6.52 -15.87
N GLU A 258 -52.51 7.72 -15.60
CA GLU A 258 -53.06 8.66 -16.59
C GLU A 258 -52.03 9.10 -17.64
N LEU A 259 -50.78 9.36 -17.24
CA LEU A 259 -49.67 9.69 -18.15
C LEU A 259 -49.14 8.45 -18.89
N LEU A 260 -49.24 7.27 -18.28
CA LEU A 260 -48.78 6.01 -18.88
C LEU A 260 -49.70 5.55 -20.04
N LEU A 261 -51.02 5.73 -19.89
CA LEU A 261 -52.01 5.35 -20.92
C LEU A 261 -52.41 6.51 -21.85
N GLY A 262 -52.03 7.76 -21.55
CA GLY A 262 -52.41 8.93 -22.34
C GLY A 262 -53.93 9.19 -22.38
N GLN A 263 -54.68 8.59 -21.46
CA GLN A 263 -56.12 8.72 -21.36
C GLN A 263 -56.46 9.79 -20.32
N SER A 264 -57.00 10.92 -20.78
CA SER A 264 -57.57 11.97 -19.91
C SER A 264 -59.02 11.69 -19.50
N GLU A 265 -59.61 10.61 -20.03
CA GLU A 265 -61.01 10.27 -19.81
C GLU A 265 -61.13 9.33 -18.60
N ARG A 266 -61.81 9.81 -17.55
CA ARG A 266 -62.21 8.98 -16.42
C ARG A 266 -63.45 8.21 -16.84
N GLU A 267 -63.32 6.90 -16.99
CA GLU A 267 -64.45 6.01 -17.27
C GLU A 267 -65.39 5.98 -16.06
N VAL A 268 -66.60 6.50 -16.23
CA VAL A 268 -67.67 6.49 -15.22
C VAL A 268 -68.76 5.56 -15.73
N GLU A 269 -68.87 4.39 -15.10
CA GLU A 269 -69.91 3.41 -15.45
C GLU A 269 -71.22 3.81 -14.74
N TYR A 270 -72.29 4.01 -15.51
CA TYR A 270 -73.64 4.26 -14.99
C TYR A 270 -74.48 2.99 -15.07
N ASP A 271 -75.19 2.68 -13.99
CA ASP A 271 -76.26 1.71 -14.00
C ASP A 271 -77.43 2.21 -14.88
N CYS A 272 -78.29 1.30 -15.34
CA CYS A 272 -79.52 1.60 -16.10
C CYS A 272 -80.45 2.63 -15.42
N ALA A 273 -80.31 2.82 -14.11
CA ALA A 273 -81.01 3.83 -13.30
C ALA A 273 -80.25 5.17 -13.15
N GLY A 274 -79.12 5.35 -13.86
CA GLY A 274 -78.29 6.55 -13.83
C GLY A 274 -77.40 6.71 -12.59
N ARG A 275 -77.24 5.65 -11.78
CA ARG A 275 -76.35 5.67 -10.60
C ARG A 275 -74.95 5.26 -11.00
N ILE A 276 -73.94 5.95 -10.48
CA ILE A 276 -72.53 5.65 -10.77
C ILE A 276 -72.12 4.38 -10.02
N VAL A 277 -71.61 3.37 -10.74
CA VAL A 277 -71.21 2.05 -10.19
C VAL A 277 -69.68 1.97 -10.04
N LYS A 278 -68.92 2.56 -10.97
CA LYS A 278 -67.45 2.69 -10.89
C LYS A 278 -67.02 4.09 -11.30
N GLY A 279 -65.92 4.57 -10.70
CA GLY A 279 -65.30 5.85 -11.02
C GLY A 279 -65.57 6.98 -10.02
N GLN A 280 -66.33 6.74 -8.95
CA GLN A 280 -66.53 7.72 -7.89
C GLN A 280 -65.41 7.60 -6.85
N GLU A 281 -64.50 8.57 -6.84
CA GLU A 281 -63.54 8.74 -5.73
C GLU A 281 -64.34 8.86 -4.42
N MET A 282 -63.95 8.09 -3.40
CA MET A 282 -64.61 8.15 -2.10
C MET A 282 -64.38 9.53 -1.48
N SER A 283 -65.34 10.44 -1.65
CA SER A 283 -65.34 11.70 -0.90
C SER A 283 -65.47 11.35 0.58
N ILE A 284 -64.48 11.74 1.39
CA ILE A 284 -64.53 11.58 2.84
C ILE A 284 -65.79 12.32 3.34
N PRO A 285 -66.73 11.64 4.03
CA PRO A 285 -67.97 12.26 4.47
C PRO A 285 -67.66 13.39 5.46
N ARG A 286 -67.95 14.63 5.06
CA ARG A 286 -67.92 15.79 5.96
C ARG A 286 -69.17 15.77 6.83
N SER A 287 -69.05 16.16 8.09
CA SER A 287 -70.23 16.26 8.97
C SER A 287 -71.15 17.42 8.55
N LYS A 288 -72.37 17.46 9.10
CA LYS A 288 -73.38 18.51 8.81
C LYS A 288 -72.90 19.92 9.20
N TYR A 289 -71.87 20.03 10.03
CA TYR A 289 -71.34 21.29 10.53
C TYR A 289 -70.10 21.70 9.73
N GLU A 290 -69.91 22.99 9.53
CA GLU A 290 -68.70 23.52 8.90
C GLU A 290 -67.50 23.27 9.83
N GLU A 291 -66.76 22.20 9.55
CA GLU A 291 -65.49 21.90 10.19
C GLU A 291 -64.39 22.84 9.68
N ASP A 292 -63.39 23.11 10.50
CA ASP A 292 -62.21 23.92 10.15
C ASP A 292 -62.48 25.39 9.75
N VAL A 293 -63.55 25.99 10.29
CA VAL A 293 -63.76 27.45 10.18
C VAL A 293 -62.88 28.19 11.19
N PHE A 294 -61.75 28.68 10.70
CA PHE A 294 -60.84 29.51 11.48
C PHE A 294 -61.20 31.00 11.38
N ILE A 295 -61.60 31.58 12.50
CA ILE A 295 -61.94 33.01 12.60
C ILE A 295 -60.63 33.80 12.81
N ASN A 296 -60.47 34.98 12.20
CA ASN A 296 -59.42 35.96 12.49
C ASN A 296 -57.96 35.41 12.57
N ASN A 297 -57.55 34.63 11.57
CA ASN A 297 -56.19 34.06 11.39
C ASN A 297 -55.72 33.11 12.50
N HIS A 298 -56.63 32.49 13.25
CA HIS A 298 -56.29 31.37 14.13
C HIS A 298 -56.01 30.09 13.31
N THR A 299 -55.19 29.17 13.84
CA THR A 299 -54.98 27.83 13.24
C THR A 299 -55.74 26.72 13.98
N ALA A 300 -56.54 27.12 14.97
CA ALA A 300 -57.35 26.22 15.79
C ALA A 300 -58.72 26.85 16.08
N VAL A 301 -59.75 26.02 16.23
CA VAL A 301 -61.12 26.47 16.50
C VAL A 301 -61.24 26.98 17.95
N TRP A 302 -62.17 27.91 18.20
CA TRP A 302 -62.50 28.37 19.55
C TRP A 302 -62.96 27.19 20.44
N GLY A 303 -62.39 27.07 21.64
CA GLY A 303 -62.66 25.93 22.54
C GLY A 303 -61.68 24.77 22.38
N SER A 304 -60.69 24.90 21.49
CA SER A 304 -59.59 23.93 21.35
C SER A 304 -58.58 23.96 22.53
N TRP A 305 -58.71 24.92 23.44
CA TRP A 305 -57.87 25.07 24.62
C TRP A 305 -58.70 25.47 25.85
N TRP A 306 -58.31 25.00 27.04
CA TRP A 306 -58.99 25.26 28.30
C TRP A 306 -57.98 25.49 29.43
N LYS A 307 -58.18 26.52 30.24
CA LYS A 307 -57.43 26.77 31.48
C LYS A 307 -58.26 27.65 32.42
N ASP A 308 -58.17 27.39 33.72
CA ASP A 308 -58.76 28.23 34.78
C ASP A 308 -60.22 28.63 34.54
N HIS A 309 -61.06 27.65 34.16
CA HIS A 309 -62.48 27.84 33.85
C HIS A 309 -62.80 28.70 32.61
N GLN A 310 -61.82 28.92 31.73
CA GLN A 310 -61.98 29.69 30.50
C GLN A 310 -61.57 28.87 29.26
N TRP A 311 -62.41 28.94 28.22
CA TRP A 311 -62.13 28.39 26.90
C TRP A 311 -61.34 29.38 26.05
N GLY A 312 -60.45 28.88 25.19
CA GLY A 312 -59.61 29.69 24.33
C GLY A 312 -59.19 28.99 23.04
N TYR A 313 -58.32 29.66 22.28
CA TYR A 313 -57.72 29.12 21.06
C TYR A 313 -56.39 28.41 21.38
N LYS A 314 -56.17 27.20 20.86
CA LYS A 314 -54.93 26.44 21.05
C LYS A 314 -53.69 27.12 20.45
N CYS A 315 -53.85 27.87 19.36
CA CYS A 315 -52.73 28.47 18.63
C CYS A 315 -52.04 29.63 19.37
N CYS A 316 -52.78 30.40 20.17
CA CYS A 316 -52.24 31.58 20.87
C CYS A 316 -52.64 31.66 22.36
N LYS A 317 -53.34 30.64 22.89
CA LYS A 317 -53.85 30.55 24.27
C LYS A 317 -54.70 31.76 24.73
N GLN A 318 -55.30 32.49 23.79
CA GLN A 318 -56.17 33.62 24.12
C GLN A 318 -57.57 33.14 24.54
N THR A 319 -58.13 33.76 25.58
CA THR A 319 -59.45 33.43 26.17
C THR A 319 -60.55 34.42 25.78
N ILE A 320 -60.32 35.26 24.76
CA ILE A 320 -61.33 36.19 24.22
C ILE A 320 -61.79 35.68 22.85
N ARG A 321 -63.09 35.52 22.67
CA ARG A 321 -63.66 35.04 21.40
C ARG A 321 -63.58 36.14 20.34
N ASN A 322 -63.17 35.79 19.12
CA ASN A 322 -62.98 36.71 17.97
C ASN A 322 -61.81 37.70 18.07
N SER A 323 -60.85 37.52 18.99
CA SER A 323 -59.59 38.25 18.92
C SER A 323 -58.75 37.83 17.72
N TYR A 324 -57.81 38.67 17.27
CA TYR A 324 -56.82 38.29 16.27
C TYR A 324 -55.74 37.39 16.87
N CYS A 325 -55.30 36.40 16.09
CA CYS A 325 -54.24 35.47 16.50
C CYS A 325 -52.91 36.21 16.74
N THR A 326 -52.36 36.09 17.95
CA THR A 326 -51.04 36.62 18.31
C THR A 326 -49.90 35.61 18.14
N GLY A 327 -50.21 34.40 17.65
CA GLY A 327 -49.23 33.31 17.47
C GLY A 327 -48.43 32.96 18.73
N ALA A 328 -47.21 32.47 18.54
CA ALA A 328 -46.30 32.08 19.62
C ALA A 328 -45.90 33.27 20.53
N ALA A 329 -45.76 34.46 19.96
CA ALA A 329 -45.41 35.67 20.71
C ALA A 329 -46.45 36.02 21.81
N GLY A 330 -47.73 35.72 21.57
CA GLY A 330 -48.77 35.92 22.60
C GLY A 330 -48.65 34.96 23.78
N ILE A 331 -48.13 33.76 23.56
CA ILE A 331 -47.92 32.76 24.62
C ILE A 331 -46.77 33.20 25.53
N GLU A 332 -45.65 33.61 24.94
CA GLU A 332 -44.49 34.11 25.66
C GLU A 332 -44.83 35.37 26.47
N ALA A 333 -45.59 36.31 25.90
CA ALA A 333 -46.04 37.50 26.61
C ALA A 333 -46.97 37.18 27.79
N ALA A 334 -47.87 36.20 27.64
CA ALA A 334 -48.76 35.77 28.72
C ALA A 334 -47.98 35.08 29.86
N GLU A 335 -46.99 34.24 29.54
CA GLU A 335 -46.12 33.57 30.52
C GLU A 335 -45.25 34.60 31.27
N ALA A 336 -44.62 35.53 30.54
CA ALA A 336 -43.85 36.62 31.13
C ALA A 336 -44.71 37.51 32.05
N SER A 337 -45.96 37.80 31.67
CA SER A 337 -46.88 38.57 32.51
C SER A 337 -47.27 37.83 33.79
N ALA A 338 -47.47 36.51 33.71
CA ALA A 338 -47.78 35.68 34.87
C ALA A 338 -46.60 35.60 35.84
N ASP A 339 -45.38 35.50 35.31
CA ASP A 339 -44.17 35.49 36.14
C ASP A 339 -43.93 36.85 36.80
N LEU A 340 -44.20 37.97 36.10
CA LEU A 340 -44.18 39.30 36.69
C LEU A 340 -45.23 39.45 37.80
N MET A 341 -46.43 38.92 37.63
CA MET A 341 -47.46 38.94 38.68
C MET A 341 -47.03 38.12 39.91
N LYS A 342 -46.47 36.92 39.73
CA LYS A 342 -45.92 36.12 40.83
C LYS A 342 -44.78 36.83 41.54
N ALA A 343 -43.86 37.46 40.79
CA ALA A 343 -42.76 38.22 41.36
C ALA A 343 -43.25 39.43 42.18
N ASN A 344 -44.31 40.11 41.72
CA ASN A 344 -44.92 41.21 42.46
C ASN A 344 -45.64 40.74 43.73
N ILE A 345 -46.31 39.59 43.70
CA ILE A 345 -46.94 38.98 44.88
C ILE A 345 -45.86 38.61 45.90
N ALA A 346 -44.79 37.94 45.48
CA ALA A 346 -43.67 37.59 46.37
C ALA A 346 -42.99 38.82 46.97
N ARG A 347 -42.81 39.90 46.20
CA ARG A 347 -42.29 41.17 46.71
C ARG A 347 -43.22 41.80 47.75
N LYS A 348 -44.54 41.75 47.53
CA LYS A 348 -45.52 42.26 48.48
C LYS A 348 -45.52 41.44 49.77
N GLU A 349 -45.49 40.12 49.68
CA GLU A 349 -45.41 39.22 50.83
C GLU A 349 -44.12 39.45 51.64
N SER A 350 -42.98 39.71 50.98
CA SER A 350 -41.72 40.06 51.66
C SER A 350 -41.68 41.45 52.30
N ALA A 351 -42.62 42.33 51.95
CA ALA A 351 -42.73 43.68 52.49
C ALA A 351 -43.76 43.78 53.63
N GLU A 352 -44.70 42.83 53.71
CA GLU A 352 -45.76 42.76 54.73
C GLU A 352 -45.44 41.78 55.88
N GLY A 353 -44.34 41.01 55.78
CA GLY A 353 -43.77 40.19 56.87
C GLY A 353 -42.47 40.78 57.38
#